data_AF-A0A016SDL4-F1
#
_entry.id   AF-A0A016SDL4-F1
#
_cell.length_a   1.000
_cell.length_b   1.000
_cell.length_c   1.000
_cell.angle_alpha   90.00
_cell.angle_beta   90.00
_cell.angle_gamma   90.00
#
_symmetry.space_group_name_H-M   'P 1'
#
loop_
_entity.id
_entity.type
_entity.pdbx_description
1 polymer ?
#
loop_
_entity_poly.entity_id
_entity_poly.type
_entity_poly.pdbx_seq_one_letter_code
_entity_poly.pdbx_strand_id
1 'polypeptide(L)'
;MPYFYLLAFAVLPLIAALRHGAEKPPGDCRTDQIKFPEKDKYIYKINEYRKLMIEGQQKNGKDGGNLPTGENVVEMVSSLIF
;
A
#
# COMPACT_ATOMS: atom_id res chain seq x y z
N MET A 1 37.52 16.49 31.17
CA MET A 1 36.33 15.69 30.80
C MET A 1 35.67 16.03 29.42
N PRO A 2 36.34 16.62 28.40
CA PRO A 2 35.73 16.77 27.06
C PRO A 2 35.97 15.56 26.13
N TYR A 3 37.03 14.78 26.38
CA TYR A 3 37.41 13.61 25.58
C TYR A 3 36.38 12.49 25.57
N PHE A 4 35.63 12.30 26.67
CA PHE A 4 34.60 11.27 26.76
C PHE A 4 33.42 11.56 25.82
N TYR A 5 33.05 12.84 25.68
CA TYR A 5 32.01 13.26 24.75
C TYR A 5 32.44 13.06 23.31
N LEU A 6 33.69 13.41 22.97
CA LEU A 6 34.24 13.19 21.63
C LEU A 6 34.25 11.70 21.25
N LEU A 7 34.60 10.83 22.21
CA LEU A 7 34.56 9.38 22.02
C LEU A 7 33.12 8.89 21.77
N ALA A 8 32.15 9.34 22.57
CA ALA A 8 30.75 8.96 22.41
C ALA A 8 30.17 9.42 21.07
N PHE A 9 30.51 10.63 20.62
CA PHE A 9 30.09 11.17 19.33
C PHE A 9 30.63 10.38 18.13
N ALA A 10 31.80 9.76 18.25
CA ALA A 10 32.36 8.92 17.19
C ALA A 10 31.80 7.49 17.21
N VAL A 11 31.59 6.92 18.41
CA VAL A 11 31.21 5.51 18.57
C VAL A 11 29.73 5.28 18.25
N LEU A 12 28.84 6.18 18.63
CA LEU A 12 27.39 6.00 18.44
C LEU A 12 26.96 5.93 16.95
N PRO A 13 27.42 6.82 16.05
CA PRO A 13 27.08 6.73 14.63
C PRO A 13 27.69 5.49 13.96
N LEU A 14 28.89 5.08 14.39
CA LEU A 14 29.57 3.90 13.86
C LEU A 14 28.78 2.62 14.18
N ILE A 15 28.27 2.50 15.42
CA ILE A 15 27.41 1.39 15.82
C ILE A 15 26.10 1.39 15.02
N ALA A 16 25.51 2.57 14.80
CA ALA A 16 24.28 2.70 14.00
C ALA A 16 24.51 2.30 12.52
N ALA A 17 25.65 2.67 11.94
CA ALA A 17 26.02 2.31 10.57
C ALA A 17 26.36 0.81 10.41
N LEU A 18 26.92 0.18 11.45
CA LEU A 18 27.23 -1.26 11.46
C LEU A 18 25.98 -2.13 11.62
N ARG A 19 24.89 -1.58 12.17
CA ARG A 19 23.60 -2.29 12.16
C ARG A 19 23.06 -2.27 10.74
N HIS A 20 23.17 -3.41 10.07
CA HIS A 20 22.35 -3.65 8.88
C HIS A 20 20.89 -3.41 9.30
N GLY A 21 20.25 -2.41 8.67
CA GLY A 21 18.81 -2.25 8.78
C GLY A 21 18.14 -3.57 8.40
N ALA A 22 16.94 -3.83 8.91
CA ALA A 22 16.21 -5.05 8.58
C ALA A 22 16.19 -5.24 7.05
N GLU A 23 16.90 -6.24 6.57
CA GLU A 23 16.97 -6.53 5.14
C GLU A 23 15.60 -7.07 4.73
N LYS A 24 14.94 -6.38 3.79
CA LYS A 24 13.66 -6.84 3.28
C LYS A 24 13.89 -8.21 2.64
N PRO A 25 13.18 -9.28 3.04
CA PRO A 25 13.32 -10.57 2.40
C PRO A 25 13.02 -10.42 0.90
N PRO A 26 13.72 -11.18 0.03
CA PRO A 26 13.41 -11.19 -1.39
C PRO A 26 11.95 -11.58 -1.60
N GLY A 27 11.28 -10.93 -2.55
CA GLY A 27 9.94 -11.32 -2.95
C GLY A 27 9.94 -12.75 -3.49
N ASP A 28 8.98 -13.57 -3.07
CA ASP A 28 8.82 -14.92 -3.60
C ASP A 28 8.14 -14.85 -4.97
N CYS A 29 8.93 -14.53 -5.99
CA CYS A 29 8.50 -14.44 -7.39
C CYS A 29 8.62 -15.80 -8.12
N ARG A 30 8.88 -16.89 -7.41
CA ARG A 30 9.16 -18.22 -8.01
C ARG A 30 7.91 -18.99 -8.45
N THR A 31 6.72 -18.41 -8.28
CA THR A 31 5.46 -19.07 -8.64
C THR A 31 4.88 -18.45 -9.91
N ASP A 32 5.01 -19.17 -11.03
CA ASP A 32 4.54 -18.80 -12.36
C ASP A 32 3.00 -18.84 -12.47
N GLN A 33 2.32 -19.33 -11.42
CA GLN A 33 0.86 -19.44 -11.34
C GLN A 33 0.36 -18.69 -10.12
N ILE A 34 0.26 -17.36 -10.23
CA ILE A 34 -0.53 -16.56 -9.31
C ILE A 34 -2.00 -16.87 -9.60
N LYS A 35 -2.55 -17.93 -9.01
CA LYS A 35 -4.00 -18.07 -8.92
C LYS A 35 -4.49 -16.94 -8.03
N PHE A 36 -5.14 -15.95 -8.62
CA PHE A 36 -5.76 -14.86 -7.88
C PHE A 36 -6.86 -15.46 -7.00
N PRO A 37 -6.66 -15.57 -5.66
CA PRO A 37 -7.67 -16.17 -4.81
C PRO A 37 -8.92 -15.31 -4.85
N GLU A 38 -10.11 -15.91 -4.71
CA GLU A 38 -11.36 -15.20 -4.46
C GLU A 38 -11.67 -14.04 -5.45
N LYS A 39 -11.29 -14.19 -6.73
CA LYS A 39 -11.45 -13.17 -7.79
C LYS A 39 -12.81 -12.47 -7.76
N ASP A 40 -13.89 -13.23 -7.62
CA ASP A 40 -15.25 -12.69 -7.62
C ASP A 40 -15.53 -11.82 -6.39
N LYS A 41 -14.99 -12.18 -5.22
CA LYS A 41 -15.11 -11.36 -4.00
C LYS A 41 -14.41 -10.02 -4.15
N TYR A 42 -13.25 -10.00 -4.79
CA TYR A 42 -12.52 -8.76 -5.06
C TYR A 42 -13.27 -7.88 -6.06
N ILE A 43 -13.80 -8.46 -7.13
CA ILE A 43 -14.64 -7.74 -8.10
C ILE A 43 -15.87 -7.14 -7.42
N TYR A 44 -16.58 -7.94 -6.62
CA TYR A 44 -17.73 -7.49 -5.84
C TYR A 44 -17.37 -6.28 -4.97
N LYS A 45 -16.28 -6.39 -4.19
CA LYS A 45 -15.85 -5.31 -3.30
C LYS A 45 -15.44 -4.03 -4.06
N ILE A 46 -14.80 -4.17 -5.23
CA ILE A 46 -14.49 -3.02 -6.10
C ILE A 46 -15.78 -2.34 -6.58
N ASN A 47 -16.77 -3.13 -7.00
CA ASN A 47 -18.04 -2.61 -7.46
C ASN A 47 -18.82 -1.90 -6.34
N GLU A 48 -18.76 -2.38 -5.09
CA GLU A 48 -19.32 -1.67 -3.93
C GLU A 48 -18.70 -0.28 -3.74
N TYR A 49 -17.37 -0.15 -3.79
CA TYR A 49 -16.73 1.16 -3.69
C TYR A 49 -17.07 2.08 -4.86
N ARG A 50 -17.13 1.53 -6.08
CA ARG A 50 -17.56 2.29 -7.26
C ARG A 50 -18.97 2.84 -7.11
N LYS A 51 -19.88 2.05 -6.53
CA LYS A 51 -21.24 2.49 -6.24
C LYS A 51 -21.26 3.69 -5.28
N LEU A 52 -20.44 3.66 -4.23
CA LEU A 52 -20.31 4.81 -3.30
C LEU A 52 -19.79 6.08 -3.99
N MET A 53 -18.91 5.96 -5.00
CA MET A 53 -18.49 7.10 -5.80
C MET A 53 -19.63 7.65 -6.66
N ILE A 54 -20.42 6.78 -7.30
CA ILE A 54 -21.56 7.20 -8.14
C ILE A 54 -22.62 7.90 -7.28
N GLU A 55 -22.90 7.37 -6.08
CA GLU A 55 -23.87 7.92 -5.13
C GLU A 55 -23.36 9.18 -4.40
N GLY A 56 -22.10 9.57 -4.62
CA GLY A 56 -21.49 10.75 -3.98
C GLY A 56 -21.27 10.58 -2.48
N GLN A 57 -21.17 9.33 -2.02
CA GLN A 57 -21.01 8.97 -0.60
C GLN A 57 -19.56 8.62 -0.23
N GLN A 58 -18.66 8.54 -1.21
CA GLN A 58 -17.28 8.24 -0.93
C GLN A 58 -16.60 9.38 -0.18
N LYS A 59 -16.16 9.10 1.05
CA LYS A 59 -15.50 10.06 1.95
C LYS A 59 -14.07 10.38 1.51
N ASN A 60 -13.42 11.27 2.26
CA ASN A 60 -12.02 11.71 2.06
C ASN A 60 -11.84 12.60 0.82
N GLY A 61 -12.87 13.37 0.48
CA GLY A 61 -12.76 14.49 -0.43
C GLY A 61 -12.04 15.68 0.19
N LYS A 62 -11.85 16.70 -0.65
CA LYS A 62 -11.24 17.96 -0.23
C LYS A 62 -12.01 18.55 0.96
N ASP A 63 -11.29 19.15 1.89
CA ASP A 63 -11.84 19.83 3.08
C ASP A 63 -12.66 18.90 4.00
N GLY A 64 -12.41 17.58 3.94
CA GLY A 64 -13.11 16.58 4.74
C GLY A 64 -14.48 16.18 4.17
N GLY A 65 -14.85 16.69 2.99
CA GLY A 65 -16.08 16.33 2.30
C GLY A 65 -16.03 14.95 1.62
N ASN A 66 -17.00 14.70 0.75
CA ASN A 66 -16.99 13.53 -0.12
C ASN A 66 -16.23 13.81 -1.41
N LEU A 67 -15.71 12.76 -2.06
CA LEU A 67 -15.14 12.85 -3.39
C LEU A 67 -16.22 13.21 -4.43
N PRO A 68 -15.82 13.82 -5.56
CA PRO A 68 -16.72 14.04 -6.68
C PRO A 68 -17.36 12.74 -7.17
N THR A 69 -18.59 12.85 -7.67
CA THR A 69 -19.30 11.71 -8.26
C THR A 69 -18.63 11.26 -9.55
N GLY A 70 -18.62 9.94 -9.76
CA GLY A 70 -18.18 9.36 -11.03
C GLY A 70 -19.35 9.30 -12.01
N GLU A 71 -19.22 9.99 -13.15
CA GLU A 71 -20.17 9.83 -14.26
C GLU A 71 -19.75 8.64 -15.14
N ASN A 72 -20.72 7.86 -15.63
CA ASN A 72 -20.50 6.73 -16.55
C ASN A 72 -19.63 5.59 -16.01
N VAL A 73 -19.65 5.35 -14.69
CA VAL A 73 -18.91 4.24 -14.08
C VAL A 73 -19.64 2.92 -14.32
N VAL A 74 -19.00 2.01 -15.04
CA VAL A 74 -19.53 0.67 -15.35
C VAL A 74 -19.05 -0.38 -14.36
N GLU A 75 -19.86 -1.43 -14.20
CA GLU A 75 -19.53 -2.57 -13.35
C GLU A 75 -18.31 -3.34 -13.87
N MET A 76 -17.41 -3.74 -12.97
CA MET A 76 -16.27 -4.59 -13.33
C MET A 76 -16.74 -6.03 -13.51
N VAL A 77 -16.24 -6.68 -14.56
CA VAL A 77 -16.42 -8.11 -14.83
C VAL A 77 -15.07 -8.83 -14.87
N SER A 78 -15.08 -10.11 -14.52
CA SER A 78 -13.89 -10.96 -14.58
C SER A 78 -13.50 -11.22 -16.04
N SER A 79 -12.28 -10.84 -16.44
CA SER A 79 -11.74 -11.25 -17.76
C SER A 79 -11.49 -12.75 -17.77
N LEU A 80 -11.89 -13.45 -18.83
CA LEU A 80 -11.55 -14.86 -19.09
C LEU A 80 -10.18 -15.03 -19.74
N ILE A 81 -9.48 -13.95 -20.07
CA ILE A 81 -8.19 -13.97 -20.77
C ILE A 81 -7.09 -13.73 -19.75
N PHE A 82 -6.34 -14.80 -19.44
CA PHE A 82 -5.01 -14.79 -18.82
C PHE A 82 -4.15 -15.81 -19.55
#